data_AF-A0A239C3T0-F1
#
_entry.id   AF-A0A239C3T0-F1
#
_cell.length_a   1.000
_cell.length_b   1.000
_cell.length_c   1.000
_cell.angle_alpha   90.00
_cell.angle_beta   90.00
_cell.angle_gamma   90.00
#
_symmetry.space_group_name_H-M   'P 1'
#
loop_
_entity.id
_entity.type
_entity.pdbx_description
1 polymer ?
#
loop_
_entity_poly.entity_id
_entity_poly.type
_entity_poly.pdbx_seq_one_letter_code
_entity_poly.pdbx_strand_id
1 'polypeptide(L)'
;MSRSAVFGFIAAEKTTNGVRRLCRGPRGQQTGGPADAPGRYGGHPPAPARQVRPLHALDRDRRGPVERNFTAAAPDRLWVADITYLRTWEGFLYLAVVIDACTRKVVGWAMADHLRTKLVLDTVGMALFARRPAPGLVHHSDRGSQYTAYEFGKTLRTSGLLASVGRVGSAFDNALAESFFATLKAELVYRRAWPTRDELEMEVVSYIEGFYNPRRRHSRLDNLSPADFEQMLTIQNEASA
;
A
#
# COMPACT_ATOMS: atom_id res chain seq x y z
N MET A 1 -1.55 32.37 -17.26
CA MET A 1 -0.65 32.05 -16.13
C MET A 1 -0.02 30.69 -16.42
N SER A 2 1.32 30.66 -16.51
CA SER A 2 2.11 29.68 -17.27
C SER A 2 2.19 28.29 -16.62
N ARG A 3 2.13 27.24 -17.46
CA ARG A 3 2.03 25.80 -17.13
C ARG A 3 3.37 25.13 -16.71
N SER A 4 4.41 25.86 -16.32
CA SER A 4 5.79 25.32 -16.26
C SER A 4 6.41 25.09 -14.87
N ALA A 5 5.66 25.13 -13.77
CA ALA A 5 6.27 25.11 -12.42
C ALA A 5 6.16 23.79 -11.62
N VAL A 6 5.75 22.66 -12.23
CA VAL A 6 5.61 21.37 -11.51
C VAL A 6 6.67 20.33 -11.89
N PHE A 7 7.55 20.61 -12.87
CA PHE A 7 8.43 19.60 -13.50
C PHE A 7 9.89 19.54 -13.01
N GLY A 8 10.26 20.29 -11.96
CA GLY A 8 11.63 20.25 -11.43
C GLY A 8 11.76 19.29 -10.26
N PHE A 9 12.64 18.29 -10.38
CA PHE A 9 13.01 17.27 -9.38
C PHE A 9 12.13 16.02 -9.32
N ILE A 10 12.36 15.02 -10.18
CA ILE A 10 12.78 13.63 -9.82
C ILE A 10 13.33 12.96 -11.10
N ALA A 11 14.62 13.16 -11.42
CA ALA A 11 15.37 12.26 -12.32
C ALA A 11 16.87 12.53 -12.17
N ALA A 12 17.50 11.91 -11.17
CA ALA A 12 18.95 11.89 -11.04
C ALA A 12 19.45 10.43 -10.97
N GLU A 13 20.23 10.09 -11.99
CA GLU A 13 21.34 9.14 -12.03
C GLU A 13 21.07 7.64 -11.81
N LYS A 14 21.11 6.89 -12.91
CA LYS A 14 21.60 5.50 -12.91
C LYS A 14 22.90 5.46 -13.71
N THR A 15 24.02 5.36 -13.01
CA THR A 15 25.33 5.12 -13.63
C THR A 15 26.06 4.01 -12.84
N THR A 16 26.23 2.88 -13.53
CA THR A 16 27.37 1.94 -13.51
C THR A 16 27.81 1.26 -12.20
N ASN A 17 27.79 -0.08 -12.17
CA ASN A 17 29.00 -0.92 -12.06
C ASN A 17 28.69 -2.42 -11.95
N GLY A 18 29.48 -3.22 -12.66
CA GLY A 18 29.46 -4.68 -12.60
C GLY A 18 30.54 -5.30 -11.72
N VAL A 19 30.61 -6.63 -11.85
CA VAL A 19 31.77 -7.55 -11.64
C VAL A 19 31.89 -8.29 -10.29
N ARG A 20 31.82 -9.64 -10.42
CA ARG A 20 32.39 -10.77 -9.62
C ARG A 20 31.80 -11.02 -8.21
N ARG A 21 31.62 -12.26 -7.74
CA ARG A 21 32.64 -13.33 -7.61
C ARG A 21 31.97 -14.70 -7.34
N LEU A 22 32.47 -15.76 -8.01
CA LEU A 22 32.32 -17.16 -7.61
C LEU A 22 33.28 -17.47 -6.45
N CYS A 23 32.85 -18.26 -5.47
CA CYS A 23 33.74 -19.07 -4.62
C CYS A 23 33.07 -20.43 -4.25
N ARG A 24 33.87 -21.50 -4.38
CA ARG A 24 33.61 -22.93 -4.13
C ARG A 24 33.48 -23.28 -2.64
N GLY A 25 32.91 -24.46 -2.36
CA GLY A 25 33.20 -25.28 -1.17
C GLY A 25 32.77 -26.75 -1.35
N PRO A 26 33.63 -27.77 -1.11
CA PRO A 26 33.35 -29.19 -1.39
C PRO A 26 32.89 -29.98 -0.15
N ARG A 27 32.21 -31.13 -0.33
CA ARG A 27 32.10 -32.19 0.71
C ARG A 27 32.21 -33.60 0.12
N GLY A 28 33.00 -34.41 0.81
CA GLY A 28 33.48 -35.74 0.43
C GLY A 28 32.53 -36.91 0.69
N GLN A 29 33.04 -38.08 0.32
CA GLN A 29 32.39 -39.38 0.19
C GLN A 29 32.65 -40.32 1.39
N GLN A 30 31.60 -41.05 1.76
CA GLN A 30 31.46 -42.53 1.95
C GLN A 30 32.06 -43.34 3.13
N THR A 31 31.32 -44.45 3.37
CA THR A 31 31.62 -45.77 4.01
C THR A 31 31.43 -45.87 5.53
N GLY A 32 30.84 -46.89 6.16
CA GLY A 32 30.22 -48.19 5.77
C GLY A 32 29.55 -48.86 7.01
N GLY A 33 28.70 -49.88 6.82
CA GLY A 33 28.09 -50.73 7.90
C GLY A 33 28.98 -51.91 8.32
N PRO A 34 28.48 -53.05 8.90
CA PRO A 34 27.10 -53.43 9.28
C PRO A 34 26.92 -54.22 10.63
N ALA A 35 25.66 -54.62 10.90
CA ALA A 35 25.13 -55.80 11.63
C ALA A 35 25.30 -55.99 13.17
N ASP A 36 24.19 -56.06 13.94
CA ASP A 36 23.56 -57.31 14.43
C ASP A 36 22.33 -57.06 15.33
N ALA A 37 21.35 -57.97 15.27
CA ALA A 37 20.19 -58.15 16.18
C ALA A 37 20.39 -59.50 16.93
N PRO A 38 19.60 -59.97 17.95
CA PRO A 38 18.24 -59.57 18.36
C PRO A 38 17.98 -59.55 19.89
N GLY A 39 16.79 -59.11 20.33
CA GLY A 39 16.35 -59.28 21.72
C GLY A 39 14.95 -58.75 22.02
N ARG A 40 13.97 -59.64 22.20
CA ARG A 40 12.63 -59.38 22.75
C ARG A 40 12.73 -59.18 24.26
N TYR A 41 12.00 -58.22 24.84
CA TYR A 41 11.19 -58.40 26.06
C TYR A 41 10.20 -57.23 26.20
N GLY A 42 8.94 -57.57 26.48
CA GLY A 42 7.86 -56.60 26.71
C GLY A 42 7.96 -55.94 28.08
N GLY A 43 7.30 -54.79 28.22
CA GLY A 43 7.17 -54.11 29.51
C GLY A 43 6.51 -52.74 29.41
N HIS A 44 5.26 -52.68 29.86
CA HIS A 44 4.49 -51.50 30.26
C HIS A 44 4.00 -50.48 29.20
N PRO A 45 2.68 -50.18 29.17
CA PRO A 45 2.18 -49.02 28.43
C PRO A 45 2.64 -47.73 29.13
N PRO A 46 3.13 -46.72 28.40
CA PRO A 46 3.40 -45.42 29.00
C PRO A 46 2.08 -44.76 29.45
N ALA A 47 2.10 -44.19 30.66
CA ALA A 47 1.03 -43.40 31.24
C ALA A 47 0.47 -42.35 30.26
N PRO A 48 -0.83 -41.99 30.33
CA PRO A 48 -1.40 -41.05 29.38
C PRO A 48 -0.64 -39.73 29.44
N ALA A 49 -0.11 -39.32 28.28
CA ALA A 49 0.52 -38.03 28.10
C ALA A 49 -0.45 -36.95 28.60
N ARG A 50 -0.03 -36.27 29.67
CA ARG A 50 -0.66 -35.06 30.20
C ARG A 50 -0.84 -34.11 29.02
N GLN A 51 -2.09 -33.91 28.57
CA GLN A 51 -2.39 -32.96 27.50
C GLN A 51 -1.88 -31.58 27.93
N VAL A 52 -0.73 -31.20 27.42
CA VAL A 52 -0.31 -29.80 27.42
C VAL A 52 -1.22 -29.15 26.39
N ARG A 53 -2.30 -28.53 26.88
CA ARG A 53 -3.17 -27.69 26.04
C ARG A 53 -2.26 -26.73 25.27
N PRO A 54 -2.31 -26.68 23.94
CA PRO A 54 -1.64 -25.62 23.22
C PRO A 54 -2.18 -24.29 23.76
N LEU A 55 -1.28 -23.31 23.93
CA LEU A 55 -1.59 -21.93 24.31
C LEU A 55 -2.30 -21.21 23.13
N HIS A 56 -3.39 -21.80 22.65
CA HIS A 56 -4.32 -21.30 21.65
C HIS A 56 -5.72 -21.32 22.27
N ALA A 57 -5.89 -20.58 23.36
CA ALA A 57 -7.17 -20.52 24.06
C ALA A 57 -7.38 -19.18 24.78
N LEU A 58 -6.96 -18.05 24.18
CA LEU A 58 -7.44 -16.70 24.44
C LEU A 58 -7.10 -15.95 23.12
N ASP A 59 -7.99 -15.80 22.15
CA ASP A 59 -9.05 -14.80 22.17
C ASP A 59 -10.05 -15.15 21.04
N ARG A 60 -11.10 -15.92 21.37
CA ARG A 60 -12.14 -16.35 20.41
C ARG A 60 -13.32 -15.38 20.34
N ASP A 61 -13.15 -14.16 20.85
CA ASP A 61 -14.23 -13.17 20.91
C ASP A 61 -13.80 -11.74 20.54
N ARG A 62 -13.47 -11.55 19.26
CA ARG A 62 -13.61 -10.24 18.59
C ARG A 62 -14.42 -10.41 17.31
N ARG A 63 -15.66 -10.90 17.45
CA ARG A 63 -16.70 -10.72 16.44
C ARG A 63 -17.35 -9.35 16.65
N GLY A 64 -16.69 -8.31 16.16
CA GLY A 64 -17.35 -7.03 15.89
C GLY A 64 -17.61 -6.90 14.39
N PRO A 65 -18.80 -6.45 13.94
CA PRO A 65 -18.96 -6.03 12.55
C PRO A 65 -17.97 -4.88 12.34
N VAL A 66 -17.02 -5.05 11.42
CA VAL A 66 -16.18 -3.92 11.01
C VAL A 66 -17.12 -2.99 10.24
N GLU A 67 -17.64 -2.00 10.95
CA GLU A 67 -18.50 -0.97 10.40
C GLU A 67 -17.73 -0.23 9.30
N ARG A 68 -18.00 -0.60 8.05
CA ARG A 68 -18.43 0.20 6.88
C ARG A 68 -18.06 1.70 6.79
N ASN A 69 -17.06 2.19 7.51
CA ASN A 69 -16.84 3.61 7.71
C ASN A 69 -15.40 4.00 7.39
N PHE A 70 -15.08 4.09 6.09
CA PHE A 70 -13.90 4.81 5.60
C PHE A 70 -14.15 6.32 5.66
N THR A 71 -14.45 6.80 6.86
CA THR A 71 -14.48 8.22 7.19
C THR A 71 -13.46 8.48 8.28
N ALA A 72 -12.83 9.63 8.16
CA ALA A 72 -12.04 10.20 9.23
C ALA A 72 -12.69 11.52 9.62
N ALA A 73 -12.71 11.80 10.92
CA ALA A 73 -13.29 13.03 11.46
C ALA A 73 -12.46 14.28 11.13
N ALA A 74 -11.19 14.11 10.76
CA ALA A 74 -10.28 15.18 10.37
C ALA A 74 -9.30 14.67 9.30
N PRO A 75 -8.71 15.59 8.50
CA PRO A 75 -7.62 15.25 7.60
C PRO A 75 -6.47 14.59 8.37
N ASP A 76 -5.72 13.73 7.67
CA ASP A 76 -4.52 13.05 8.15
C ASP A 76 -4.75 12.18 9.41
N ARG A 77 -5.94 11.58 9.52
CA ARG A 77 -6.25 10.54 10.52
C ARG A 77 -6.28 9.14 9.95
N LEU A 78 -6.73 9.01 8.70
CA LEU A 78 -6.77 7.75 7.97
C LEU A 78 -6.42 8.00 6.52
N TRP A 79 -5.33 7.39 6.07
CA TRP A 79 -4.97 7.28 4.67
C TRP A 79 -5.30 5.89 4.16
N VAL A 80 -5.88 5.83 2.98
CA VAL A 80 -6.21 4.59 2.27
C VAL A 80 -5.33 4.51 1.03
N ALA A 81 -4.64 3.39 0.86
CA ALA A 81 -3.70 3.20 -0.24
C ALA A 81 -4.02 1.94 -1.05
N ASP A 82 -3.81 2.05 -2.36
CA ASP A 82 -3.98 0.94 -3.28
C ASP A 82 -3.17 1.12 -4.56
N ILE A 83 -3.08 0.06 -5.36
CA ILE A 83 -2.40 0.03 -6.65
C ILE A 83 -3.37 -0.43 -7.73
N THR A 84 -3.31 0.23 -8.89
CA THR A 84 -3.97 -0.23 -10.10
C THR A 84 -3.00 -0.33 -11.27
N TYR A 85 -3.38 -1.06 -12.31
CA TYR A 85 -2.65 -1.14 -13.56
C TYR A 85 -3.47 -0.49 -14.68
N LEU A 86 -2.80 0.33 -15.48
CA LEU A 86 -3.36 1.05 -16.62
C LEU A 86 -2.70 0.52 -17.89
N ARG A 87 -3.50 0.25 -18.93
CA ARG A 87 -3.01 -0.42 -20.14
C ARG A 87 -2.57 0.61 -21.18
N THR A 88 -1.36 0.41 -21.72
CA THR A 88 -0.81 1.10 -22.89
C THR A 88 -0.39 0.09 -23.96
N TRP A 89 0.07 0.55 -25.12
CA TRP A 89 0.62 -0.34 -26.15
C TRP A 89 2.00 -0.91 -25.77
N GLU A 90 2.74 -0.22 -24.90
CA GLU A 90 4.04 -0.66 -24.42
C GLU A 90 3.96 -1.62 -23.22
N GLY A 91 2.74 -1.85 -22.70
CA GLY A 91 2.46 -2.74 -21.57
C GLY A 91 1.64 -2.05 -20.49
N PHE A 92 1.84 -2.43 -19.23
CA PHE A 92 1.16 -1.79 -18.11
C PHE A 92 1.97 -0.64 -17.53
N LEU A 93 1.26 0.43 -17.15
CA LEU A 93 1.70 1.45 -16.22
C LEU A 93 1.02 1.15 -14.87
N TYR A 94 1.81 0.93 -13.83
CA TYR A 94 1.31 0.71 -12.48
C TYR A 94 1.20 2.05 -11.77
N LEU A 95 0.03 2.35 -11.21
CA LEU A 95 -0.26 3.56 -10.44
C LEU A 95 -0.59 3.16 -9.02
N ALA A 96 0.22 3.63 -8.06
CA ALA A 96 -0.08 3.55 -6.64
C ALA A 96 -0.55 4.92 -6.14
N VAL A 97 -1.55 4.94 -5.27
CA VAL A 97 -2.10 6.16 -4.67
C VAL A 97 -2.27 6.02 -3.16
N VAL A 98 -2.21 7.15 -2.48
CA VAL A 98 -2.57 7.34 -1.07
C VAL A 98 -3.62 8.44 -1.04
N ILE A 99 -4.79 8.13 -0.48
CA ILE A 99 -5.96 9.02 -0.45
C ILE A 99 -6.34 9.28 1.00
N ASP A 100 -6.56 10.55 1.33
CA ASP A 100 -7.09 10.93 2.64
C ASP A 100 -8.59 10.56 2.75
N ALA A 101 -8.95 9.82 3.79
CA ALA A 101 -10.32 9.31 3.96
C ALA A 101 -11.34 10.38 4.35
N CYS A 102 -10.89 11.49 4.95
CA CYS A 102 -11.72 12.64 5.33
C CYS A 102 -12.05 13.46 4.07
N THR A 103 -11.03 13.88 3.32
CA THR A 103 -11.17 14.87 2.24
C THR A 103 -11.28 14.26 0.85
N ARG A 104 -11.07 12.94 0.70
CA ARG A 104 -10.98 12.23 -0.60
C ARG A 104 -9.84 12.70 -1.50
N LYS A 105 -8.95 13.53 -0.97
CA LYS A 105 -7.81 14.08 -1.70
C LYS A 105 -6.76 13.00 -1.91
N VAL A 106 -6.26 12.89 -3.14
CA VAL A 106 -5.05 12.09 -3.40
C VAL A 106 -3.89 12.89 -2.84
N VAL A 107 -3.29 12.41 -1.76
CA VAL A 107 -2.20 13.09 -1.05
C VAL A 107 -0.82 12.59 -1.47
N GLY A 108 -0.75 11.41 -2.08
CA GLY A 108 0.46 10.89 -2.72
C GLY A 108 0.11 9.95 -3.86
N TRP A 109 0.95 9.92 -4.88
CA TRP A 109 0.85 9.00 -6.00
C TRP A 109 2.25 8.66 -6.51
N ALA A 110 2.42 7.49 -7.13
CA ALA A 110 3.62 7.14 -7.87
C ALA A 110 3.27 6.22 -9.02
N MET A 111 4.08 6.27 -10.07
CA MET A 111 3.91 5.44 -11.26
C MET A 111 5.18 4.70 -11.63
N ALA A 112 5.05 3.48 -12.15
CA ALA A 112 6.19 2.69 -12.63
C ALA A 112 5.76 1.67 -13.69
N ASP A 113 6.72 1.12 -14.41
CA ASP A 113 6.56 -0.03 -15.30
C ASP A 113 6.59 -1.38 -14.56
N HIS A 114 6.70 -1.36 -13.22
CA HIS A 114 6.87 -2.54 -12.39
C HIS A 114 6.05 -2.50 -11.09
N LEU A 115 5.74 -3.68 -10.52
CA LEU A 115 5.01 -3.83 -9.26
C LEU A 115 5.92 -4.17 -8.06
N ARG A 116 7.00 -3.40 -7.88
CA ARG A 116 7.97 -3.56 -6.77
C ARG A 116 7.56 -2.75 -5.55
N THR A 117 8.03 -3.14 -4.36
CA THR A 117 7.82 -2.40 -3.10
C THR A 117 8.26 -0.93 -3.18
N LYS A 118 9.25 -0.60 -4.02
CA LYS A 118 9.67 0.79 -4.24
C LYS A 118 8.51 1.69 -4.66
N LEU A 119 7.59 1.20 -5.50
CA LEU A 119 6.44 1.97 -5.97
C LEU A 119 5.61 2.50 -4.80
N VAL A 120 5.21 1.64 -3.87
CA VAL A 120 4.40 2.03 -2.70
C VAL A 120 5.19 2.86 -1.69
N LEU A 121 6.51 2.64 -1.58
CA LEU A 121 7.38 3.47 -0.75
C LEU A 121 7.48 4.89 -1.29
N ASP A 122 7.64 5.05 -2.61
CA ASP A 122 7.68 6.35 -3.27
C ASP A 122 6.35 7.10 -3.07
N THR A 123 5.21 6.40 -3.20
CA THR A 123 3.88 6.97 -2.95
C THR A 123 3.72 7.51 -1.52
N VAL A 124 4.10 6.70 -0.52
CA VAL A 124 4.03 7.11 0.89
C VAL A 124 5.02 8.23 1.19
N GLY A 125 6.22 8.18 0.62
CA GLY A 125 7.23 9.23 0.74
C GLY A 125 6.71 10.57 0.22
N MET A 126 6.07 10.58 -0.94
CA MET A 126 5.41 11.76 -1.50
C MET A 126 4.31 12.30 -0.56
N ALA A 127 3.43 11.42 -0.07
CA ALA A 127 2.35 11.83 0.84
C ALA A 127 2.88 12.45 2.14
N LEU A 128 3.90 11.84 2.74
CA LEU A 128 4.53 12.36 3.96
C LEU A 128 5.21 13.69 3.73
N PHE A 129 5.90 13.85 2.60
CA PHE A 129 6.55 15.10 2.25
C PHE A 129 5.53 16.24 2.10
N ALA A 130 4.40 15.97 1.42
CA ALA A 130 3.35 16.94 1.17
C ALA A 130 2.54 17.29 2.44
N ARG A 131 2.26 16.33 3.31
CA ARG A 131 1.30 16.48 4.42
C ARG A 131 1.92 16.70 5.79
N ARG A 132 3.10 16.11 6.05
CA ARG A 132 3.78 16.14 7.36
C ARG A 132 2.83 15.86 8.54
N PRO A 133 2.09 14.73 8.50
CA PRO A 133 1.06 14.42 9.49
C PRO A 133 1.67 14.20 10.88
N ALA A 134 0.87 14.44 11.92
CA ALA A 134 1.26 14.08 13.28
C ALA A 134 1.35 12.55 13.46
N PRO A 135 2.17 12.04 14.40
CA PRO A 135 2.22 10.62 14.71
C PRO A 135 0.85 10.06 15.07
N GLY A 136 0.59 8.81 14.69
CA GLY A 136 -0.67 8.11 14.96
C GLY A 136 -1.67 8.12 13.79
N LEU A 137 -1.32 8.74 12.66
CA LEU A 137 -2.02 8.56 11.38
C LEU A 137 -2.09 7.06 11.04
N VAL A 138 -3.29 6.57 10.71
CA VAL A 138 -3.48 5.19 10.23
C VAL A 138 -3.24 5.14 8.72
N HIS A 139 -2.35 4.25 8.28
CA HIS A 139 -2.19 3.91 6.87
C HIS A 139 -2.83 2.55 6.61
N HIS A 140 -3.95 2.55 5.89
CA HIS A 140 -4.68 1.36 5.51
C HIS A 140 -4.39 0.95 4.07
N SER A 141 -4.14 -0.34 3.85
CA SER A 141 -4.01 -0.92 2.50
C SER A 141 -4.52 -2.35 2.46
N ASP A 142 -4.93 -2.79 1.27
CA ASP A 142 -5.23 -4.21 1.05
C ASP A 142 -3.99 -5.10 1.18
N ARG A 143 -4.23 -6.40 1.36
CA ARG A 143 -3.16 -7.41 1.43
C ARG A 143 -2.51 -7.61 0.06
N GLY A 144 -1.52 -6.78 -0.25
CA GLY A 144 -0.57 -7.00 -1.36
C GLY A 144 0.81 -7.39 -0.86
N SER A 145 1.58 -8.16 -1.63
CA SER A 145 2.97 -8.51 -1.30
C SER A 145 3.87 -7.28 -1.09
N GLN A 146 3.53 -6.16 -1.73
CA GLN A 146 4.20 -4.87 -1.61
C GLN A 146 3.94 -4.26 -0.23
N TYR A 147 2.69 -4.31 0.23
CA TYR A 147 2.23 -3.74 1.50
C TYR A 147 2.57 -4.62 2.71
N THR A 148 2.87 -5.92 2.50
CA THR A 148 3.35 -6.83 3.55
C THR A 148 4.87 -6.95 3.61
N ALA A 149 5.59 -6.28 2.70
CA ALA A 149 7.05 -6.30 2.67
C ALA A 149 7.66 -5.66 3.93
N TYR A 150 8.77 -6.23 4.41
CA TYR A 150 9.46 -5.74 5.61
C TYR A 150 9.83 -4.27 5.52
N GLU A 151 10.42 -3.84 4.39
CA GLU A 151 10.84 -2.45 4.16
C GLU A 151 9.65 -1.47 4.20
N PHE A 152 8.49 -1.89 3.71
CA PHE A 152 7.28 -1.08 3.78
C PHE A 152 6.82 -0.88 5.23
N GLY A 153 6.67 -1.98 5.98
CA GLY A 153 6.28 -1.92 7.39
C GLY A 153 7.30 -1.17 8.25
N LYS A 154 8.60 -1.28 7.96
CA LYS A 154 9.66 -0.52 8.63
C LYS A 154 9.51 0.98 8.37
N THR A 155 9.33 1.38 7.10
CA THR A 155 9.15 2.78 6.71
C THR A 155 7.95 3.42 7.41
N LEU A 156 6.79 2.75 7.41
CA LEU A 156 5.61 3.25 8.10
C LEU A 156 5.86 3.50 9.60
N ARG A 157 6.49 2.54 10.29
CA ARG A 157 6.81 2.69 11.72
C ARG A 157 7.79 3.83 11.98
N THR A 158 8.86 3.93 11.20
CA THR A 158 9.88 4.99 11.37
C THR A 158 9.31 6.37 11.07
N SER A 159 8.31 6.47 10.19
CA SER A 159 7.60 7.70 9.88
C SER A 159 6.43 8.01 10.82
N GLY A 160 6.21 7.21 11.88
CA GLY A 160 5.17 7.46 12.88
C GLY A 160 3.75 7.08 12.45
N LEU A 161 3.59 6.32 11.37
CA LEU A 161 2.30 5.82 10.89
C LEU A 161 1.95 4.47 11.53
N LEU A 162 0.67 4.26 11.77
CA LEU A 162 0.10 3.00 12.22
C LEU A 162 -0.38 2.19 11.01
N ALA A 163 0.29 1.09 10.72
CA ALA A 163 -0.10 0.21 9.64
C ALA A 163 -1.41 -0.54 10.00
N SER A 164 -2.40 -0.45 9.11
CA SER A 164 -3.61 -1.27 9.14
C SER A 164 -3.70 -2.03 7.82
N VAL A 165 -3.98 -3.34 7.88
CA VAL A 165 -4.06 -4.19 6.69
C VAL A 165 -5.40 -4.91 6.69
N GLY A 166 -6.12 -4.86 5.56
CA GLY A 166 -7.41 -5.54 5.37
C GLY A 166 -7.37 -7.05 5.67
N ARG A 167 -8.53 -7.68 5.83
CA ARG A 167 -8.68 -9.13 6.06
C ARG A 167 -8.74 -9.86 4.70
N VAL A 168 -8.22 -11.09 4.61
CA VAL A 168 -8.35 -11.90 3.38
C VAL A 168 -9.82 -12.11 3.05
N GLY A 169 -10.24 -11.79 1.84
CA GLY A 169 -11.59 -12.07 1.34
C GLY A 169 -12.65 -11.01 1.64
N SER A 170 -12.25 -9.82 2.11
CA SER A 170 -13.15 -8.66 2.20
C SER A 170 -12.90 -7.73 1.01
N ALA A 171 -13.70 -7.85 -0.06
CA ALA A 171 -13.75 -6.85 -1.13
C ALA A 171 -14.27 -5.47 -0.65
N PHE A 172 -14.49 -5.31 0.65
CA PHE A 172 -15.03 -4.11 1.26
C PHE A 172 -13.96 -3.28 1.98
N ASP A 173 -12.70 -3.74 2.05
CA ASP A 173 -11.65 -3.11 2.85
C ASP A 173 -11.02 -1.87 2.17
N ASN A 174 -11.32 -1.60 0.90
CA ASN A 174 -10.67 -0.52 0.15
C ASN A 174 -11.58 0.23 -0.84
N ALA A 175 -12.88 0.25 -0.55
CA ALA A 175 -13.90 0.83 -1.44
C ALA A 175 -13.62 2.30 -1.84
N LEU A 176 -12.88 3.04 -1.01
CA LEU A 176 -12.46 4.41 -1.30
C LEU A 176 -11.49 4.48 -2.48
N ALA A 177 -10.42 3.68 -2.46
CA ALA A 177 -9.45 3.66 -3.55
C ALA A 177 -10.04 3.01 -4.81
N GLU A 178 -10.85 1.95 -4.65
CA GLU A 178 -11.57 1.33 -5.77
C GLU A 178 -12.49 2.34 -6.49
N SER A 179 -13.23 3.15 -5.73
CA SER A 179 -14.11 4.20 -6.29
C SER A 179 -13.31 5.26 -7.04
N PHE A 180 -12.15 5.65 -6.50
CA PHE A 180 -11.23 6.57 -7.18
C PHE A 180 -10.75 5.98 -8.50
N PHE A 181 -10.27 4.73 -8.51
CA PHE A 181 -9.76 4.10 -9.71
C PHE A 181 -10.85 3.86 -10.77
N ALA A 182 -12.06 3.48 -10.37
CA ALA A 182 -13.18 3.35 -11.28
C ALA A 182 -13.47 4.69 -11.98
N THR A 183 -13.45 5.78 -11.21
CA THR A 183 -13.65 7.14 -11.70
C THR A 183 -12.53 7.58 -12.64
N LEU A 184 -11.27 7.46 -12.23
CA LEU A 184 -10.09 7.76 -13.05
C LEU A 184 -10.14 7.00 -14.38
N LYS A 185 -10.45 5.70 -14.32
CA LYS A 185 -10.49 4.86 -15.53
C LYS A 185 -11.61 5.28 -16.47
N ALA A 186 -12.81 5.57 -15.95
CA ALA A 186 -13.92 6.01 -16.77
C ALA A 186 -13.70 7.41 -17.37
N GLU A 187 -13.20 8.36 -16.59
CA GLU A 187 -13.06 9.77 -16.98
C GLU A 187 -11.81 10.05 -17.82
N LEU A 188 -10.76 9.23 -17.69
CA LEU A 188 -9.49 9.42 -18.41
C LEU A 188 -9.14 8.20 -19.28
N VAL A 189 -8.91 7.05 -18.64
CA VAL A 189 -8.19 5.92 -19.27
C VAL A 189 -8.98 5.29 -20.41
N TYR A 190 -10.29 5.12 -20.26
CA TYR A 190 -11.15 4.47 -21.25
C TYR A 190 -11.59 5.39 -22.39
N ARG A 191 -11.24 6.69 -22.34
CA ARG A 191 -11.68 7.66 -23.36
C ARG A 191 -10.87 7.61 -24.65
N ARG A 192 -9.64 7.07 -24.60
CA ARG A 192 -8.75 6.93 -25.76
C ARG A 192 -7.75 5.81 -25.56
N ALA A 193 -7.09 5.42 -26.65
CA ALA A 193 -5.93 4.53 -26.59
C ALA A 193 -4.68 5.30 -26.16
N TRP A 194 -3.73 4.57 -25.55
CA TRP A 194 -2.50 5.11 -25.00
C TRP A 194 -1.29 4.43 -25.66
N PRO A 195 -0.67 5.08 -26.67
CA PRO A 195 0.50 4.55 -27.34
C PRO A 195 1.71 4.36 -26.42
N THR A 196 2.01 5.33 -25.56
CA THR A 196 3.19 5.30 -24.69
C THR A 196 2.83 5.38 -23.22
N ARG A 197 3.71 4.85 -22.34
CA ARG A 197 3.60 5.05 -20.89
C ARG A 197 3.75 6.52 -20.51
N ASP A 198 4.71 7.22 -21.10
CA ASP A 198 5.00 8.62 -20.78
C ASP A 198 3.80 9.53 -21.02
N GLU A 199 3.06 9.33 -22.12
CA GLU A 199 1.86 10.11 -22.41
C GLU A 199 0.77 9.87 -21.36
N LEU A 200 0.53 8.61 -21.00
CA LEU A 200 -0.46 8.27 -19.97
C LEU A 200 -0.02 8.79 -18.60
N GLU A 201 1.28 8.72 -18.28
CA GLU A 201 1.84 9.22 -17.03
C GLU A 201 1.54 10.72 -16.88
N MET A 202 1.87 11.53 -17.89
CA MET A 202 1.61 12.98 -17.87
C MET A 202 0.12 13.30 -17.72
N GLU A 203 -0.75 12.55 -18.40
CA GLU A 203 -2.20 12.74 -18.30
C GLU A 203 -2.76 12.31 -16.94
N VAL A 204 -2.22 11.27 -16.31
CA VAL A 204 -2.59 10.89 -14.93
C VAL A 204 -2.16 11.98 -13.94
N VAL A 205 -0.96 12.55 -14.08
CA VAL A 205 -0.53 13.69 -13.25
C VAL A 205 -1.46 14.88 -13.43
N SER A 206 -1.72 15.27 -14.68
CA SER A 206 -2.65 16.35 -15.03
C SER A 206 -4.05 16.10 -14.47
N TYR A 207 -4.52 14.86 -14.52
CA TYR A 207 -5.80 14.48 -13.94
C TYR A 207 -5.80 14.63 -12.43
N ILE A 208 -4.81 14.10 -11.70
CA ILE A 208 -4.80 14.14 -10.23
C ILE A 208 -4.64 15.58 -9.72
N GLU A 209 -3.59 16.28 -10.17
CA GLU A 209 -3.20 17.59 -9.63
C GLU A 209 -3.94 18.75 -10.30
N GLY A 210 -4.30 18.61 -11.59
CA GLY A 210 -4.94 19.67 -12.36
C GLY A 210 -6.46 19.63 -12.36
N PHE A 211 -7.07 18.48 -12.06
CA PHE A 211 -8.52 18.31 -12.14
C PHE A 211 -9.14 17.65 -10.89
N TYR A 212 -8.73 16.44 -10.52
CA TYR A 212 -9.33 15.65 -9.45
C TYR A 212 -9.27 16.39 -8.11
N ASN A 213 -8.07 16.68 -7.61
CA ASN A 213 -7.90 17.36 -6.33
C ASN A 213 -8.51 18.78 -6.31
N PRO A 214 -8.26 19.66 -7.31
CA PRO A 214 -8.68 21.06 -7.21
C PRO A 214 -10.09 21.37 -7.73
N ARG A 215 -10.73 20.50 -8.53
CA ARG A 215 -11.94 20.89 -9.29
C ARG A 215 -13.02 19.83 -9.32
N ARG A 216 -12.67 18.54 -9.25
CA ARG A 216 -13.63 17.47 -9.42
C ARG A 216 -14.55 17.41 -8.20
N ARG A 217 -15.85 17.56 -8.41
CA ARG A 217 -16.84 17.57 -7.34
C ARG A 217 -17.19 16.16 -6.88
N HIS A 218 -17.37 16.00 -5.57
CA HIS A 218 -17.81 14.74 -4.97
C HIS A 218 -19.12 14.94 -4.22
N SER A 219 -20.14 14.13 -4.52
CA SER A 219 -21.43 14.17 -3.82
C SER A 219 -21.30 13.92 -2.31
N ARG A 220 -20.29 13.15 -1.91
CA ARG A 220 -19.96 12.90 -0.49
C ARG A 220 -19.38 14.12 0.24
N LEU A 221 -18.87 15.09 -0.49
CA LEU A 221 -18.27 16.32 0.04
C LEU A 221 -19.18 17.52 -0.22
N ASP A 222 -20.50 17.31 -0.20
CA ASP A 222 -21.50 18.34 -0.52
C ASP A 222 -21.27 19.03 -1.89
N ASN A 223 -20.78 18.26 -2.87
CA ASN A 223 -20.39 18.71 -4.21
C ASN A 223 -19.21 19.70 -4.23
N LEU A 224 -18.37 19.70 -3.21
CA LEU A 224 -17.07 20.38 -3.23
C LEU A 224 -15.99 19.50 -3.85
N SER A 225 -14.91 20.13 -4.30
CA SER A 225 -13.69 19.41 -4.65
C SER A 225 -12.93 18.98 -3.39
N PRO A 226 -12.05 17.96 -3.46
CA PRO A 226 -11.23 17.56 -2.33
C PRO A 226 -10.43 18.72 -1.71
N ALA A 227 -9.90 19.62 -2.56
CA ALA A 227 -9.18 20.80 -2.10
C ALA A 227 -10.09 21.83 -1.43
N ASP A 228 -11.24 22.15 -2.02
CA ASP A 228 -12.18 23.14 -1.46
C ASP A 228 -12.75 22.65 -0.11
N PHE A 229 -13.07 21.35 -0.01
CA PHE A 229 -13.56 20.75 1.21
C PHE A 229 -12.51 20.79 2.34
N GLU A 230 -11.25 20.50 2.01
CA GLU A 230 -10.15 20.60 2.97
C GLU A 230 -9.92 22.05 3.45
N GLN A 231 -10.01 23.02 2.56
CA GLN A 231 -9.93 24.44 2.92
C GLN A 231 -11.08 24.85 3.85
N MET A 232 -12.31 24.41 3.55
CA MET A 232 -13.47 24.65 4.41
C MET A 232 -13.25 24.11 5.83
N LEU A 233 -12.77 22.87 5.97
CA LEU A 233 -12.45 22.29 7.28
C LEU A 233 -11.37 23.06 8.02
N THR A 234 -10.37 23.56 7.31
CA THR A 234 -9.27 24.35 7.90
C THR A 234 -9.81 25.65 8.51
N ILE A 235 -10.64 26.38 7.75
CA ILE A 235 -11.28 27.62 8.20
C ILE A 235 -12.20 27.37 9.40
N GLN A 236 -12.95 26.27 9.40
CA GLN A 236 -13.83 25.91 10.52
C GLN A 236 -13.05 25.59 11.81
N ASN A 237 -11.92 24.90 11.69
CA ASN A 237 -11.06 24.60 12.83
C ASN A 237 -10.40 25.87 13.40
N GLU A 238 -9.98 26.79 12.54
CA GLU A 238 -9.41 28.09 12.95
C GLU A 238 -10.46 28.98 13.64
N ALA A 239 -11.71 28.97 13.17
CA ALA A 239 -12.79 29.74 13.78
C ALA A 239 -13.27 29.20 15.13
N SER A 240 -12.97 27.93 15.42
CA SER A 240 -13.38 27.23 16.65
C SER A 240 -12.27 27.16 17.72
N ALA A 241 -11.07 27.63 17.40
CA ALA A 241 -9.88 27.65 18.27
C ALA A 241 -9.70 29.01 18.95
#